data_AF-A0A8H7L0M3-F1
#
_entry.id   AF-A0A8H7L0M3-F1
#
_cell.length_a   1.000
_cell.length_b   1.000
_cell.length_c   1.000
_cell.angle_alpha   90.00
_cell.angle_beta   90.00
_cell.angle_gamma   90.00
#
_symmetry.space_group_name_H-M   'P 1'
#
loop_
_entity.id
_entity.type
_entity.pdbx_description
1 polymer ?
#
loop_
_entity_poly.entity_id
_entity_poly.type
_entity_poly.pdbx_seq_one_letter_code
_entity_poly.pdbx_strand_id
1 'polypeptide(L)'
;MRNPSQFSHKLKSDWLVGNATAQSSIIDTSAVSNTSTFSGSTQYGGYTYQTNVQYISGLLPNTSMGINHNITVGANGVPACDGLVALLDVKITAKPAGSSS
;
A
#
# COMPACT_ATOMS: atom_id res chain seq x y z
N MET A 1 -3.31 -26.04 13.88
CA MET A 1 -2.19 -25.41 14.62
C MET A 1 -1.36 -24.63 13.62
N ARG A 2 -1.23 -23.30 13.77
CA ARG A 2 -0.50 -22.41 12.83
C ARG A 2 0.94 -22.20 13.32
N ASN A 3 1.89 -22.34 12.41
CA ASN A 3 3.32 -22.34 12.68
C ASN A 3 3.81 -20.92 13.12
N PRO A 4 4.57 -20.77 14.22
CA PRO A 4 4.95 -19.45 14.78
C PRO A 4 5.96 -18.62 13.96
N SER A 5 6.52 -19.14 12.87
CA SER A 5 7.59 -18.47 12.12
C SER A 5 7.16 -17.34 11.18
N GLN A 6 5.87 -16.96 11.16
CA GLN A 6 5.31 -15.97 10.23
C GLN A 6 5.30 -14.52 10.75
N PHE A 7 5.80 -14.26 11.97
CA PHE A 7 5.75 -12.91 12.55
C PHE A 7 6.73 -11.90 11.92
N SER A 8 7.76 -12.35 11.19
CA SER A 8 8.77 -11.44 10.59
C SER A 8 8.47 -11.03 9.13
N HIS A 9 7.53 -11.70 8.45
CA HIS A 9 7.20 -11.42 7.04
C HIS A 9 6.04 -10.43 6.85
N LYS A 10 5.41 -9.94 7.93
CA LYS A 10 4.20 -9.10 7.85
C LYS A 10 4.48 -7.59 7.81
N LEU A 11 5.70 -7.16 8.14
CA LEU A 11 6.05 -5.72 8.26
C LEU A 11 6.68 -5.12 6.99
N LYS A 12 7.15 -5.94 6.04
CA LYS A 12 7.91 -5.48 4.85
C LYS A 12 7.11 -5.48 3.54
N SER A 13 5.79 -5.55 3.65
CA SER A 13 4.92 -5.79 2.50
C SER A 13 3.83 -4.73 2.46
N ASP A 14 3.76 -3.97 1.38
CA ASP A 14 2.65 -3.04 1.17
C ASP A 14 1.43 -3.82 0.67
N TRP A 15 0.68 -4.35 1.63
CA TRP A 15 -0.53 -5.12 1.35
C TRP A 15 -1.64 -4.25 0.76
N LEU A 16 -1.69 -2.96 1.09
CA LEU A 16 -2.75 -2.08 0.60
C LEU A 16 -2.55 -1.84 -0.91
N VAL A 17 -1.38 -1.34 -1.30
CA VAL A 17 -1.06 -1.06 -2.71
C VAL A 17 -1.01 -2.35 -3.52
N GLY A 18 -0.43 -3.41 -2.96
CA GLY A 18 -0.38 -4.73 -3.60
C GLY A 18 -1.78 -5.27 -3.92
N ASN A 19 -2.71 -5.22 -2.95
CA ASN A 19 -4.08 -5.68 -3.16
C ASN A 19 -4.85 -4.74 -4.11
N ALA A 20 -4.77 -3.42 -3.91
CA ALA A 20 -5.52 -2.43 -4.69
C ALA A 20 -5.13 -2.42 -6.18
N THR A 21 -3.92 -2.88 -6.50
CA THR A 21 -3.39 -2.98 -7.87
C THR A 21 -3.22 -4.42 -8.35
N ALA A 22 -3.71 -5.42 -7.60
CA ALA A 22 -3.64 -6.85 -7.96
C ALA A 22 -2.23 -7.32 -8.35
N GLN A 23 -1.18 -6.90 -7.61
CA GLN A 23 0.18 -7.35 -7.88
C GLN A 23 0.30 -8.87 -7.71
N SER A 24 1.03 -9.52 -8.62
CA SER A 24 1.27 -10.97 -8.59
C SER A 24 2.38 -11.38 -7.61
N SER A 25 3.17 -10.41 -7.15
CA SER A 25 4.20 -10.58 -6.13
C SER A 25 4.00 -9.58 -4.99
N ILE A 26 4.54 -9.92 -3.83
CA ILE A 26 4.58 -9.02 -2.69
C ILE A 26 5.46 -7.82 -3.04
N ILE A 27 4.92 -6.61 -2.84
CA ILE A 27 5.70 -5.38 -2.93
C ILE A 27 6.67 -5.34 -1.76
N ASP A 28 7.98 -5.36 -2.04
CA ASP A 28 9.03 -5.16 -1.05
C ASP A 28 9.07 -3.67 -0.65
N THR A 29 8.57 -3.35 0.54
CA THR A 29 8.49 -1.96 1.02
C THR A 29 9.86 -1.31 1.17
N SER A 30 10.94 -2.09 1.30
CA SER A 30 12.30 -1.54 1.40
C SER A 30 12.85 -1.05 0.05
N ALA A 31 12.27 -1.52 -1.06
CA ALA A 31 12.63 -1.09 -2.41
C ALA A 31 11.74 0.06 -2.93
N VAL A 32 10.66 0.39 -2.20
CA VAL A 32 9.76 1.48 -2.58
C VAL A 32 10.41 2.84 -2.28
N SER A 33 10.30 3.76 -3.24
CA SER A 33 10.81 5.13 -3.19
C SER A 33 9.74 6.13 -3.60
N ASN A 34 10.02 7.42 -3.46
CA ASN A 34 9.16 8.52 -3.94
C ASN A 34 9.07 8.65 -5.48
N THR A 35 9.63 7.70 -6.23
CA THR A 35 9.46 7.58 -7.68
C THR A 35 8.78 6.28 -8.06
N SER A 36 8.47 5.42 -7.08
CA SER A 36 7.79 4.16 -7.31
C SER A 36 6.33 4.39 -7.72
N THR A 37 5.90 3.63 -8.72
CA THR A 37 4.52 3.64 -9.20
C THR A 37 4.01 2.22 -9.38
N PHE A 38 2.74 2.00 -9.06
CA PHE A 38 2.05 0.72 -9.30
C PHE A 38 0.73 0.98 -9.98
N SER A 39 0.27 0.05 -10.81
CA SER A 39 -1.03 0.16 -11.45
C SER A 39 -1.64 -1.21 -11.63
N GLY A 40 -2.97 -1.29 -11.52
CA GLY A 40 -3.67 -2.52 -11.84
C GLY A 40 -5.18 -2.40 -11.68
N SER A 41 -5.85 -3.51 -11.92
CA SER A 41 -7.30 -3.57 -11.90
C SER A 41 -7.80 -4.64 -10.95
N THR A 42 -8.82 -4.29 -10.16
CA THR A 42 -9.47 -5.16 -9.18
C THR A 42 -10.98 -5.15 -9.40
N GLN A 43 -11.66 -6.19 -8.89
CA GLN A 43 -13.11 -6.31 -8.98
C GLN A 43 -13.71 -6.51 -7.60
N TYR A 44 -14.75 -5.75 -7.28
CA TYR A 44 -15.50 -5.90 -6.05
C TYR A 44 -16.94 -5.42 -6.23
N GLY A 45 -17.90 -6.20 -5.73
CA GLY A 45 -19.33 -5.86 -5.82
C GLY A 45 -19.84 -5.70 -7.26
N GLY A 46 -19.23 -6.38 -8.23
CA GLY A 46 -19.56 -6.30 -9.66
C GLY A 46 -19.05 -5.04 -10.37
N TYR A 47 -18.29 -4.18 -9.69
CA TYR A 47 -17.55 -3.07 -10.29
C TYR A 47 -16.12 -3.50 -10.59
N THR A 48 -15.56 -2.94 -11.66
CA THR A 48 -14.12 -3.00 -11.96
C THR A 48 -13.50 -1.66 -11.64
N TYR A 49 -12.45 -1.68 -10.84
CA TYR A 49 -11.66 -0.51 -10.46
C TYR A 49 -10.31 -0.58 -11.17
N GLN A 50 -9.86 0.54 -11.72
CA GLN A 50 -8.48 0.76 -12.10
C GLN A 50 -7.86 1.68 -11.03
N THR A 51 -6.76 1.21 -10.43
CA THR A 51 -6.00 1.97 -9.44
C THR A 51 -4.62 2.26 -10.00
N ASN A 52 -4.23 3.52 -9.99
CA ASN A 52 -2.85 3.95 -10.20
C ASN A 52 -2.31 4.51 -8.89
N VAL A 53 -1.08 4.14 -8.54
CA VAL A 53 -0.44 4.54 -7.29
C VAL A 53 0.87 5.22 -7.60
N GLN A 54 1.10 6.35 -6.95
CA GLN A 54 2.38 7.05 -6.92
C GLN A 54 2.81 7.26 -5.48
N TYR A 55 4.04 6.88 -5.14
CA TYR A 55 4.62 7.27 -3.85
C TYR A 55 5.24 8.65 -3.96
N ILE A 56 4.92 9.52 -3.01
CA ILE A 56 5.30 10.93 -2.99
C ILE A 56 5.94 11.23 -1.64
N SER A 57 7.06 11.96 -1.64
CA SER A 57 7.68 12.48 -0.41
C SER A 57 7.52 14.00 -0.32
N GLY A 58 7.73 14.56 0.87
CA GLY A 58 7.67 16.01 1.10
C GLY A 58 6.29 16.55 1.44
N LEU A 59 5.24 15.72 1.43
CA LEU A 59 3.91 16.08 1.95
C LEU A 59 3.85 16.02 3.47
N LEU A 60 4.62 15.13 4.08
CA LEU A 60 4.81 15.00 5.52
C LEU A 60 6.32 14.97 5.83
N PRO A 61 6.75 15.46 7.00
CA PRO A 61 8.15 15.35 7.40
C PRO A 61 8.55 13.87 7.53
N ASN A 62 9.82 13.56 7.21
CA ASN A 62 10.35 12.20 7.29
C ASN A 62 10.65 11.81 8.76
N THR A 63 9.60 11.65 9.56
CA THR A 63 9.63 11.36 11.00
C THR A 63 8.31 10.74 11.44
N SER A 64 8.34 9.97 12.53
CA SER A 64 7.13 9.49 13.21
C SER A 64 6.64 10.44 14.31
N MET A 65 7.30 11.58 14.53
CA MET A 65 6.88 12.57 15.53
C MET A 65 5.51 13.17 15.18
N GLY A 66 4.55 13.04 16.08
CA GLY A 66 3.17 13.51 15.86
C GLY A 66 2.32 12.60 14.97
N ILE A 67 2.88 11.48 14.51
CA ILE A 67 2.15 10.39 13.87
C ILE A 67 1.89 9.32 14.94
N ASN A 68 0.70 8.71 14.94
CA ASN A 68 0.39 7.59 15.82
C ASN A 68 1.07 6.30 15.33
N HIS A 69 2.40 6.34 15.20
CA HIS A 69 3.23 5.22 14.79
C HIS A 69 4.15 4.84 15.94
N ASN A 70 3.94 3.66 16.52
CA ASN A 70 4.70 3.22 17.67
C ASN A 70 6.17 3.00 17.28
N ILE A 71 7.11 3.65 17.96
CA ILE A 71 8.54 3.60 17.65
C ILE A 71 9.13 2.18 17.53
N THR A 72 8.53 1.18 18.20
CA THR A 72 9.00 -0.21 18.18
C THR A 72 8.64 -0.99 16.90
N VAL A 73 7.87 -0.39 16.00
CA VAL A 73 7.45 -1.06 14.74
C VAL A 73 8.46 -0.86 13.60
N GLY A 74 9.56 -0.15 13.85
CA GLY A 74 10.70 -0.12 12.96
C GLY A 74 11.24 -1.53 12.69
N ALA A 75 11.73 -1.77 11.47
CA ALA A 75 12.24 -3.06 11.05
C ALA A 75 13.77 -3.03 10.92
N ASN A 76 14.43 -4.18 11.20
CA ASN A 76 15.88 -4.36 11.01
C ASN A 76 16.77 -3.33 11.75
N GLY A 77 16.34 -2.80 12.89
CA GLY A 77 17.12 -1.79 13.64
C GLY A 77 17.06 -0.38 13.05
N VAL A 78 16.27 -0.16 12.01
CA VAL A 78 15.93 1.17 11.50
C VAL A 78 14.70 1.68 12.25
N PRO A 79 14.71 2.90 12.81
CA PRO A 79 13.53 3.45 13.45
C PRO A 79 12.37 3.55 12.44
N ALA A 80 11.14 3.48 12.95
CA ALA A 80 9.99 3.82 12.14
C ALA A 80 10.17 5.23 11.57
N CYS A 81 9.89 5.37 10.28
CA CYS A 81 10.01 6.63 9.57
C CYS A 81 8.80 6.78 8.67
N ASP A 82 7.91 7.68 9.06
CA ASP A 82 6.75 8.08 8.27
C ASP A 82 7.13 9.28 7.41
N GLY A 83 6.48 9.47 6.27
CA GLY A 83 6.78 10.59 5.37
C GLY A 83 6.70 10.25 3.88
N LEU A 84 6.73 8.95 3.56
CA LEU A 84 6.40 8.47 2.22
C LEU A 84 4.90 8.20 2.12
N VAL A 85 4.24 8.91 1.20
CA VAL A 85 2.78 8.87 1.04
C VAL A 85 2.44 8.16 -0.26
N ALA A 86 1.60 7.14 -0.21
CA ALA A 86 1.02 6.53 -1.40
C ALA A 86 -0.24 7.32 -1.83
N LEU A 87 -0.18 8.00 -2.96
CA LEU A 87 -1.33 8.60 -3.62
C LEU A 87 -2.00 7.55 -4.50
N LEU A 88 -3.28 7.28 -4.25
CA LEU A 88 -4.08 6.31 -5.01
C LEU A 88 -5.11 7.05 -5.87
N ASP A 89 -4.92 7.02 -7.19
CA ASP A 89 -5.92 7.44 -8.17
C ASP A 89 -6.78 6.25 -8.58
N VAL A 90 -8.04 6.25 -8.14
CA VAL A 90 -8.98 5.15 -8.36
C VAL A 90 -10.11 5.60 -9.29
N LYS A 91 -10.37 4.82 -10.34
CA LYS A 91 -11.53 5.03 -11.22
C LYS A 91 -12.29 3.74 -11.48
N ILE A 92 -13.61 3.84 -11.61
CA ILE A 92 -14.46 2.73 -12.05
C ILE A 92 -14.36 2.62 -13.58
N THR A 93 -13.98 1.45 -14.08
CA THR A 93 -13.89 1.16 -15.53
C THR A 93 -15.01 0.25 -16.01
N ALA A 94 -15.68 -0.47 -15.10
CA ALA A 94 -16.91 -1.20 -15.39
C ALA A 94 -17.84 -1.20 -14.17
N LYS A 95 -19.16 -1.27 -14.41
CA LYS A 95 -20.20 -1.30 -13.38
C LYS A 95 -21.15 -2.48 -13.60
N PRO A 96 -21.84 -2.97 -12.57
CA PRO A 96 -22.89 -3.97 -12.73
C PRO A 96 -24.00 -3.46 -13.66
N ALA A 97 -24.55 -4.35 -14.48
CA ALA A 97 -25.72 -4.04 -15.31
C ALA A 97 -26.85 -3.48 -14.43
N GLY A 98 -27.43 -2.34 -14.84
CA GLY A 98 -28.53 -1.68 -14.11
C GLY A 98 -28.12 -0.62 -13.09
N SER A 99 -26.81 -0.38 -12.87
CA SER A 99 -26.36 0.73 -12.02
C SER A 99 -26.45 2.05 -12.79
N SER A 100 -27.34 2.98 -12.41
CA SER A 100 -27.39 4.33 -12.99
C SER A 100 -26.16 5.15 -12.57
N SER A 101 -25.65 5.97 -13.49
CA SER A 101 -24.55 6.92 -13.27
C SER A 101 -25.02 8.20 -12.58
#